data_AF-A0A8S2NB44-F1
#
_entry.id   AF-A0A8S2NB44-F1
#
_cell.length_a   1.000
_cell.length_b   1.000
_cell.length_c   1.000
_cell.angle_alpha   90.00
_cell.angle_beta   90.00
_cell.angle_gamma   90.00
#
_symmetry.space_group_name_H-M   'P 1'
#
loop_
_entity.id
_entity.type
_entity.pdbx_description
1 polymer ?
#
loop_
_entity_poly.entity_id
_entity_poly.type
_entity_poly.pdbx_seq_one_letter_code
_entity_poly.pdbx_strand_id
1 'polypeptide(L)'
;MLFNTITSRVGVLEPGEVYFRPTFNGRQFMIDSKICFVAKSPSYHLGDIRVLKLTSYKQLQHLYDVIVFPTRGRRPHPNEIAGSDLDGDKYLICWDNDLIPKQTNQPMDYNSTAKAQESEFITRKEMISHFANAQKNNQSGIIDNYYNYWANLLGVNSIQCRRLAELFSEAVDAPKTGQKIRIPVELKPPRKEEQQFPNEISLIQSSQDNSQSNANNKNIEKKQFVWIKMLNEAKKFKEEFQIRLINENQFKSLSKETLLNILYERRCPYKYNFANAQSLNEYSLIVTTIKWSNEQENPDEILKDFIYLFDFSQLTMEQKQNIELSLKIGQSYLYSILNRSKLLSKELINKYHLSDNCLSWRLFYTSPKLFNISSRFEFEQTLQPIIYVLEQNSLHEKTLINISIDDTITLVLDICKDALSRQSQLTNSNESKITFQIQSGLFNAYLESKLYSIRRKFLLDIDYFLTISEDRIQIYQNDPRNSFIVFMYDAKLANKIISVDLTRFDRNILRNRNHPKVNRHEFFYFEIFVLSDDRQISSSYYPIISYYDEEYYTQNYFNEQIENYEYVEYLTE
;
A
#
# COMPACT_ATOMS: atom_id res chain seq x y z
N MET A 1 -18.25 -11.61 -4.01
CA MET A 1 -18.46 -11.58 -2.55
C MET A 1 -18.02 -12.91 -1.96
N LEU A 2 -17.27 -12.90 -0.84
CA LEU A 2 -17.01 -14.10 -0.06
C LEU A 2 -17.91 -14.15 1.17
N PHE A 3 -18.45 -15.33 1.46
CA PHE A 3 -19.38 -15.54 2.57
C PHE A 3 -18.91 -16.64 3.52
N ASN A 4 -19.31 -16.52 4.80
CA ASN A 4 -19.09 -17.53 5.82
C ASN A 4 -19.90 -18.79 5.53
N THR A 5 -19.52 -19.92 6.13
CA THR A 5 -20.04 -21.23 5.73
C THR A 5 -20.52 -22.08 6.88
N ILE A 6 -21.58 -22.85 6.62
CA ILE A 6 -22.18 -23.78 7.58
C ILE A 6 -22.71 -25.03 6.88
N THR A 7 -22.88 -26.12 7.63
CA THR A 7 -23.56 -27.32 7.14
C THR A 7 -25.05 -27.29 7.45
N SER A 8 -25.85 -27.91 6.58
CA SER A 8 -27.29 -28.11 6.85
C SER A 8 -27.51 -29.11 8.00
N ARG A 9 -27.74 -28.60 9.23
CA ARG A 9 -28.03 -29.43 10.42
C ARG A 9 -29.29 -30.31 10.26
N VAL A 10 -30.23 -29.88 9.43
CA VAL A 10 -31.52 -30.57 9.17
C VAL A 10 -31.39 -31.55 7.99
N GLY A 11 -30.28 -31.53 7.24
CA GLY A 11 -30.03 -32.44 6.11
C GLY A 11 -31.02 -32.28 4.96
N VAL A 12 -31.50 -31.05 4.71
CA VAL A 12 -32.54 -30.76 3.70
C VAL A 12 -31.99 -30.57 2.28
N LEU A 13 -30.68 -30.30 2.14
CA LEU A 13 -30.01 -30.13 0.85
C LEU A 13 -29.50 -31.48 0.33
N GLU A 14 -29.73 -31.75 -0.95
CA GLU A 14 -29.18 -32.92 -1.63
C GLU A 14 -27.76 -32.67 -2.16
N PRO A 15 -26.97 -33.72 -2.46
CA PRO A 15 -25.66 -33.55 -3.08
C PRO A 15 -25.75 -32.76 -4.40
N GLY A 16 -24.91 -31.75 -4.57
CA GLY A 16 -24.92 -30.82 -5.69
C GLY A 16 -25.77 -29.57 -5.47
N GLU A 17 -26.46 -29.46 -4.34
CA GLU A 17 -27.29 -28.31 -3.98
C GLU A 17 -26.62 -27.46 -2.90
N VAL A 18 -26.82 -26.14 -3.00
CA VAL A 18 -26.43 -25.17 -1.98
C VAL A 18 -27.57 -24.20 -1.72
N TYR A 19 -27.63 -23.67 -0.50
CA TYR A 19 -28.49 -22.55 -0.16
C TYR A 19 -27.61 -21.33 0.12
N PHE A 20 -27.97 -20.21 -0.49
CA PHE A 20 -27.31 -18.94 -0.27
C PHE A 20 -28.31 -17.80 -0.42
N ARG A 21 -28.25 -16.82 0.50
CA ARG A 21 -29.13 -15.66 0.50
C ARG A 21 -28.35 -14.41 0.99
N PRO A 22 -27.94 -13.51 0.08
CA PRO A 22 -27.19 -12.31 0.44
C PRO A 22 -28.11 -11.21 0.99
N THR A 23 -27.51 -10.27 1.72
CA THR A 23 -28.07 -8.97 2.06
C THR A 23 -27.45 -7.90 1.16
N PHE A 24 -28.28 -7.14 0.45
CA PHE A 24 -27.89 -5.94 -0.31
C PHE A 24 -28.62 -4.71 0.23
N ASN A 25 -27.90 -3.62 0.47
CA ASN A 25 -28.46 -2.35 0.96
C ASN A 25 -29.34 -2.52 2.21
N GLY A 26 -28.90 -3.38 3.13
CA GLY A 26 -29.62 -3.72 4.36
C GLY A 26 -30.88 -4.57 4.16
N ARG A 27 -31.11 -5.11 2.96
CA ARG A 27 -32.27 -5.95 2.63
C ARG A 27 -31.85 -7.32 2.12
N GLN A 28 -32.56 -8.36 2.57
CA GLN A 28 -32.34 -9.72 2.09
C GLN A 28 -32.74 -9.84 0.62
N PHE A 29 -31.78 -10.23 -0.21
CA PHE A 29 -31.97 -10.41 -1.64
C PHE A 29 -32.26 -11.87 -1.98
N MET A 30 -33.20 -12.08 -2.89
CA MET A 30 -33.53 -13.40 -3.42
C MET A 30 -32.83 -13.56 -4.76
N ILE A 31 -31.99 -14.58 -4.88
CA ILE A 31 -31.30 -14.87 -6.14
C ILE A 31 -32.27 -15.57 -7.09
N ASP A 32 -32.50 -14.97 -8.26
CA ASP A 32 -33.40 -15.53 -9.29
C ASP A 32 -32.75 -16.68 -10.09
N SER A 33 -31.42 -16.76 -10.09
CA SER A 33 -30.69 -17.85 -10.75
C SER A 33 -30.82 -19.18 -10.00
N LYS A 34 -30.91 -20.27 -10.77
CA LYS A 34 -30.96 -21.65 -10.25
C LYS A 34 -29.57 -22.27 -10.06
N ILE A 35 -28.53 -21.62 -10.55
CA ILE A 35 -27.17 -22.14 -10.56
C ILE A 35 -26.18 -21.05 -10.14
N CYS A 36 -25.13 -21.45 -9.46
CA CYS A 36 -23.98 -20.59 -9.17
C CYS A 36 -22.69 -21.39 -9.30
N PHE A 37 -21.58 -20.71 -9.54
CA PHE A 37 -20.29 -21.29 -9.20
C PHE A 37 -19.85 -20.86 -7.81
N VAL A 38 -19.12 -21.75 -7.15
CA VAL A 38 -18.51 -21.55 -5.84
C VAL A 38 -17.02 -21.85 -5.95
N ALA A 39 -16.18 -20.96 -5.42
CA ALA A 39 -14.72 -21.08 -5.43
C ALA A 39 -14.11 -20.54 -4.12
N LYS A 40 -12.89 -20.98 -3.78
CA LYS A 40 -12.11 -20.46 -2.66
C LYS A 40 -10.81 -19.85 -3.18
N SER A 41 -10.38 -18.73 -2.61
CA SER A 41 -9.08 -18.16 -2.94
C SER A 41 -8.00 -18.70 -1.99
N PRO A 42 -6.83 -19.13 -2.50
CA PRO A 42 -6.48 -19.29 -3.91
C PRO A 42 -7.09 -20.57 -4.53
N SER A 43 -7.40 -20.54 -5.84
CA SER A 43 -7.84 -21.70 -6.63
C SER A 43 -6.79 -22.03 -7.69
N TYR A 44 -6.18 -23.22 -7.60
CA TYR A 44 -5.13 -23.64 -8.53
C TYR A 44 -5.55 -24.79 -9.43
N HIS A 45 -6.36 -25.72 -8.92
CA HIS A 45 -6.85 -26.81 -9.74
C HIS A 45 -8.13 -26.39 -10.47
N LEU A 46 -8.26 -26.78 -11.74
CA LEU A 46 -9.45 -26.46 -12.54
C LEU A 46 -10.77 -26.94 -11.92
N GLY A 47 -10.69 -28.02 -11.13
CA GLY A 47 -11.83 -28.57 -10.39
C GLY A 47 -12.20 -27.85 -9.10
N ASP A 48 -11.41 -26.85 -8.68
CA ASP A 48 -11.67 -26.08 -7.44
C ASP A 48 -12.89 -25.17 -7.58
N ILE A 49 -13.24 -24.81 -8.82
CA ILE A 49 -14.46 -24.07 -9.12
C ILE A 49 -15.60 -25.07 -9.33
N ARG A 50 -16.60 -25.03 -8.45
CA ARG A 50 -17.74 -25.96 -8.47
C ARG A 50 -19.00 -25.25 -8.90
N VAL A 51 -19.63 -25.71 -9.97
CA VAL A 51 -20.97 -25.27 -10.38
C VAL A 51 -22.00 -26.08 -9.60
N LEU A 52 -22.81 -25.42 -8.78
CA LEU A 52 -23.77 -26.00 -7.86
C LEU A 52 -25.16 -25.40 -8.09
N LYS A 53 -26.20 -26.13 -7.70
CA LYS A 53 -27.59 -25.69 -7.82
C LYS A 53 -27.98 -24.85 -6.61
N LEU A 54 -28.39 -23.61 -6.85
CA LEU A 54 -29.00 -22.76 -5.83
C LEU A 54 -30.43 -23.24 -5.56
N THR A 55 -30.70 -23.59 -4.31
CA THR A 55 -32.02 -24.02 -3.85
C THR A 55 -32.47 -23.24 -2.63
N SER A 56 -33.78 -23.01 -2.55
CA SER A 56 -34.40 -22.32 -1.42
C SER A 56 -35.33 -23.28 -0.68
N TYR A 57 -35.04 -23.49 0.61
CA TYR A 57 -35.86 -24.30 1.51
C TYR A 57 -36.38 -23.42 2.65
N LYS A 58 -37.67 -23.55 2.99
CA LYS A 58 -38.29 -22.78 4.08
C LYS A 58 -37.52 -22.94 5.40
N GLN A 59 -36.98 -24.13 5.64
CA GLN A 59 -36.21 -24.46 6.84
C GLN A 59 -34.90 -23.66 6.95
N LEU A 60 -34.35 -23.16 5.83
CA LEU A 60 -33.07 -22.43 5.78
C LEU A 60 -33.27 -20.90 5.66
N GLN A 61 -34.50 -20.40 5.55
CA GLN A 61 -34.78 -18.98 5.31
C GLN A 61 -34.27 -18.02 6.40
N HIS A 62 -34.06 -18.53 7.62
CA HIS A 62 -33.49 -17.78 8.73
C HIS A 62 -31.97 -17.57 8.61
N LEU A 63 -31.33 -18.27 7.68
CA LEU A 63 -29.90 -18.15 7.36
C LEU A 63 -29.73 -17.18 6.20
N TYR A 64 -28.88 -16.19 6.40
CA TYR A 64 -28.53 -15.14 5.42
C TYR A 64 -27.05 -14.81 5.59
N ASP A 65 -26.43 -14.30 4.53
CA ASP A 65 -24.99 -13.96 4.45
C ASP A 65 -24.05 -15.15 4.77
N VAL A 66 -24.57 -16.36 4.60
CA VAL A 66 -23.84 -17.62 4.71
C VAL A 66 -24.24 -18.57 3.59
N ILE A 67 -23.27 -19.31 3.05
CA ILE A 67 -23.56 -20.45 2.18
C ILE A 67 -23.69 -21.71 3.00
N VAL A 68 -24.74 -22.47 2.70
CA VAL A 68 -25.07 -23.72 3.37
C VAL A 68 -24.81 -24.87 2.40
N PHE A 69 -23.93 -25.77 2.82
CA PHE A 69 -23.60 -26.99 2.08
C PHE A 69 -24.42 -28.20 2.55
N PRO A 70 -24.63 -29.21 1.68
CA PRO A 70 -25.32 -30.43 2.04
C PRO A 70 -24.45 -31.26 2.98
N THR A 71 -25.09 -31.96 3.91
CA THR A 71 -24.45 -32.95 4.79
C THR A 71 -24.50 -34.36 4.22
N ARG A 72 -25.16 -34.54 3.07
CA ARG A 72 -25.29 -35.80 2.33
C ARG A 72 -24.32 -35.81 1.14
N GLY A 73 -23.94 -37.00 0.72
CA GLY A 73 -23.07 -37.20 -0.45
C GLY A 73 -21.83 -38.03 -0.13
N ARG A 74 -21.06 -38.34 -1.17
CA ARG A 74 -19.82 -39.14 -1.04
C ARG A 74 -18.63 -38.31 -0.56
N ARG A 75 -18.59 -37.04 -0.91
CA ARG A 75 -17.51 -36.10 -0.60
C ARG A 75 -18.12 -34.73 -0.26
N PRO A 76 -17.69 -34.07 0.83
CA PRO A 76 -18.16 -32.73 1.17
C PRO A 76 -17.75 -31.71 0.10
N HIS A 77 -18.68 -30.87 -0.37
CA HIS A 77 -18.37 -29.80 -1.34
C HIS A 77 -17.27 -28.84 -0.87
N PRO A 78 -17.18 -28.42 0.41
CA PRO A 78 -16.02 -27.69 0.91
C PRO A 78 -14.69 -28.32 0.52
N ASN A 79 -14.55 -29.63 0.75
CA ASN A 79 -13.34 -30.36 0.42
C ASN A 79 -13.11 -30.50 -1.09
N GLU A 80 -14.16 -30.45 -1.92
CA GLU A 80 -14.03 -30.38 -3.39
C GLU A 80 -13.52 -29.01 -3.86
N ILE A 81 -13.67 -27.96 -3.05
CA ILE A 81 -13.32 -26.58 -3.37
C ILE A 81 -12.00 -26.24 -2.68
N ALA A 82 -10.88 -26.47 -3.37
CA ALA A 82 -9.54 -26.16 -2.88
C ALA A 82 -9.19 -26.77 -1.50
N GLY A 83 -9.76 -27.95 -1.18
CA GLY A 83 -9.51 -28.64 0.10
C GLY A 83 -10.04 -27.91 1.33
N SER A 84 -11.03 -27.03 1.15
CA SER A 84 -11.60 -26.19 2.21
C SER A 84 -12.31 -27.00 3.30
N ASP A 85 -12.35 -26.44 4.50
CA ASP A 85 -13.17 -26.92 5.60
C ASP A 85 -14.18 -25.84 6.04
N LEU A 86 -14.69 -25.94 7.26
CA LEU A 86 -15.74 -25.06 7.79
C LEU A 86 -15.31 -24.41 9.12
N ASP A 87 -14.02 -24.13 9.29
CA ASP A 87 -13.46 -23.48 10.48
C ASP A 87 -13.46 -21.93 10.42
N GLY A 88 -13.93 -21.36 9.32
CA GLY A 88 -13.89 -19.93 9.02
C GLY A 88 -13.69 -19.61 7.53
N ASP A 89 -13.54 -20.63 6.69
CA ASP A 89 -13.37 -20.47 5.25
C ASP A 89 -14.50 -19.68 4.58
N LYS A 90 -14.07 -18.82 3.65
CA LYS A 90 -14.89 -17.86 2.91
C LYS A 90 -14.88 -18.19 1.41
N TYR A 91 -16.04 -18.12 0.76
CA TYR A 91 -16.21 -18.61 -0.62
C TYR A 91 -16.76 -17.56 -1.58
N LEU A 92 -16.15 -17.45 -2.76
CA LEU A 92 -16.66 -16.67 -3.87
C LEU A 92 -17.86 -17.39 -4.47
N ILE A 93 -19.02 -16.73 -4.41
CA ILE A 93 -20.25 -17.22 -5.03
C ILE A 93 -20.62 -16.27 -6.16
N CYS A 94 -20.89 -16.80 -7.34
CA CYS A 94 -21.33 -16.03 -8.49
C CYS A 94 -22.47 -16.76 -9.20
N TRP A 95 -23.57 -16.05 -9.40
CA TRP A 95 -24.80 -16.54 -10.04
C TRP A 95 -25.08 -15.82 -11.37
N ASP A 96 -24.12 -15.06 -11.88
CA ASP A 96 -24.18 -14.42 -13.19
C ASP A 96 -24.03 -15.47 -14.29
N ASN A 97 -25.04 -15.58 -15.15
CA ASN A 97 -25.11 -16.59 -16.20
C ASN A 97 -23.96 -16.49 -17.21
N ASP A 98 -23.41 -15.30 -17.44
CA ASP A 98 -22.32 -15.10 -18.39
C ASP A 98 -20.96 -15.54 -17.83
N LEU A 99 -20.83 -15.53 -16.50
CA LEU A 99 -19.60 -15.91 -15.79
C LEU A 99 -19.60 -17.38 -15.35
N ILE A 100 -20.75 -18.07 -15.40
CA ILE A 100 -20.82 -19.49 -15.05
C ILE A 100 -19.98 -20.31 -16.04
N PRO A 101 -18.99 -21.10 -15.56
CA PRO A 101 -18.19 -21.95 -16.42
C PRO A 101 -19.05 -22.93 -17.21
N LYS A 102 -18.89 -22.94 -18.54
CA LYS A 102 -19.56 -23.90 -19.43
C LYS A 102 -18.98 -25.31 -19.33
N GLN A 103 -17.78 -25.44 -18.77
CA GLN A 103 -17.08 -26.70 -18.57
C GLN A 103 -16.59 -26.77 -17.12
N THR A 104 -16.71 -27.96 -16.54
CA THR A 104 -16.27 -28.24 -15.17
C THR A 104 -15.30 -29.40 -15.16
N ASN A 105 -14.30 -29.35 -14.29
CA ASN A 105 -13.36 -30.44 -14.07
C ASN A 105 -13.67 -31.18 -12.76
N GLN A 106 -13.19 -32.41 -12.65
CA GLN A 106 -13.25 -33.14 -11.39
C GLN A 106 -12.34 -32.45 -10.36
N PRO A 107 -12.77 -32.36 -9.09
CA PRO A 107 -11.96 -31.75 -8.03
C PRO A 107 -10.71 -32.61 -7.79
N MET A 108 -9.61 -31.96 -7.38
CA MET A 108 -8.41 -32.68 -6.94
C MET A 108 -8.72 -33.47 -5.67
N ASP A 109 -8.03 -34.58 -5.41
CA ASP A 109 -8.13 -35.27 -4.12
C ASP A 109 -7.24 -34.59 -3.08
N TYR A 110 -7.88 -33.87 -2.17
CA TYR A 110 -7.25 -33.16 -1.04
C TYR A 110 -7.10 -34.08 0.17
N ASN A 111 -6.51 -35.26 -0.03
CA ASN A 111 -6.32 -36.22 1.06
C ASN A 111 -5.29 -35.67 2.06
N SER A 112 -5.67 -35.60 3.33
CA SER A 112 -4.77 -35.21 4.40
C SER A 112 -3.55 -36.14 4.46
N THR A 113 -2.35 -35.59 4.43
CA THR A 113 -1.14 -36.37 4.69
C THR A 113 -1.14 -36.85 6.15
N ALA A 114 -0.56 -38.02 6.40
CA ALA A 114 -0.53 -38.60 7.74
C ALA A 114 0.12 -37.62 8.72
N LYS A 115 -0.57 -37.34 9.84
CA LYS A 115 -0.04 -36.48 10.90
C LYS A 115 1.31 -37.03 11.37
N ALA A 116 2.31 -36.17 11.51
CA ALA A 116 3.54 -36.55 12.17
C ALA A 116 3.24 -37.03 13.60
N GLN A 117 4.03 -37.99 14.07
CA GLN A 117 3.92 -38.55 15.39
C GLN A 117 4.11 -37.43 16.44
N GLU A 118 3.09 -37.15 17.24
CA GLU A 118 3.16 -36.13 18.29
C GLU A 118 4.24 -36.51 19.31
N SER A 119 5.20 -35.62 19.56
CA SER A 119 6.22 -35.85 20.59
C SER A 119 5.63 -35.56 21.96
N GLU A 120 5.64 -36.56 22.85
CA GLU A 120 5.05 -36.50 24.20
C GLU A 120 5.65 -35.38 25.07
N PHE A 121 6.87 -34.91 24.76
CA PHE A 121 7.54 -33.80 25.44
C PHE A 121 8.16 -32.82 24.45
N ILE A 122 7.74 -31.55 24.52
CA ILE A 122 8.30 -30.45 23.72
C ILE A 122 9.37 -29.73 24.55
N THR A 123 10.61 -29.72 24.07
CA THR A 123 11.72 -29.02 24.73
C THR A 123 11.87 -27.57 24.23
N ARG A 124 12.47 -26.69 25.05
CA ARG A 124 12.80 -25.31 24.64
C ARG A 124 13.67 -25.25 23.38
N LYS A 125 14.58 -26.22 23.20
CA LYS A 125 15.45 -26.31 22.03
C LYS A 125 14.67 -26.59 20.76
N GLU A 126 13.67 -27.48 20.82
CA GLU A 126 12.78 -27.77 19.69
C GLU A 126 11.91 -26.57 19.33
N MET A 127 11.39 -25.84 20.31
CA MET A 127 10.66 -24.59 20.05
C MET A 127 11.52 -23.55 19.34
N ILE A 128 12.75 -23.31 19.81
CA ILE A 128 13.69 -22.37 19.17
C ILE A 128 14.03 -22.84 17.75
N SER A 129 14.28 -24.15 17.56
CA SER A 129 14.60 -24.70 16.25
C SER A 129 13.42 -24.64 15.27
N HIS A 130 12.20 -24.85 15.75
CA HIS A 130 10.98 -24.72 14.95
C HIS A 130 10.80 -23.26 14.50
N PHE A 131 10.89 -22.30 15.44
CA PHE A 131 10.76 -20.88 15.12
C PHE A 131 11.83 -20.39 14.14
N ALA A 132 13.09 -20.77 14.35
CA ALA A 132 14.21 -20.39 13.48
C ALA A 132 14.10 -20.96 12.05
N ASN A 133 13.35 -22.06 11.87
CA ASN A 133 13.19 -22.73 10.57
C ASN A 133 11.82 -22.50 9.93
N ALA A 134 10.85 -21.89 10.62
CA ALA A 134 9.49 -21.68 10.16
C ALA A 134 9.44 -20.93 8.81
N GLN A 135 10.20 -19.84 8.68
CA GLN A 135 10.27 -19.07 7.42
C GLN A 135 10.95 -19.84 6.28
N LYS A 136 12.01 -20.61 6.57
CA LYS A 136 12.73 -21.40 5.54
C LYS A 136 11.88 -22.52 4.94
N ASN A 137 10.88 -22.98 5.69
CA ASN A 137 10.00 -24.07 5.27
C ASN A 137 8.73 -23.56 4.55
N ASN A 138 8.48 -22.24 4.52
CA ASN A 138 7.31 -21.70 3.83
C ASN A 138 7.56 -21.59 2.32
N GLN A 139 7.17 -22.64 1.58
CA GLN A 139 7.35 -22.70 0.12
C GLN A 139 6.12 -22.26 -0.68
N SER A 140 4.99 -21.98 -0.02
CA SER A 140 3.72 -21.62 -0.69
C SER A 140 3.88 -20.45 -1.66
N GLY A 141 4.53 -19.36 -1.23
CA GLY A 141 4.77 -18.20 -2.08
C GLY A 141 5.71 -18.46 -3.27
N ILE A 142 6.66 -19.40 -3.13
CA ILE A 142 7.53 -19.80 -4.26
C ILE A 142 6.71 -20.59 -5.28
N ILE A 143 5.88 -21.52 -4.81
CA ILE A 143 5.01 -22.35 -5.65
C ILE A 143 4.01 -21.49 -6.40
N ASP A 144 3.37 -20.51 -5.74
CA ASP A 144 2.46 -19.54 -6.36
C ASP A 144 3.12 -18.80 -7.54
N ASN A 145 4.31 -18.24 -7.31
CA ASN A 145 5.06 -17.56 -8.37
C ASN A 145 5.37 -18.47 -9.57
N TYR A 146 5.75 -19.73 -9.31
CA TYR A 146 6.02 -20.69 -10.38
C TYR A 146 4.74 -21.10 -11.12
N TYR A 147 3.63 -21.26 -10.39
CA TYR A 147 2.34 -21.55 -10.98
C TYR A 147 1.93 -20.43 -11.93
N ASN A 148 1.99 -19.17 -11.49
CA ASN A 148 1.63 -18.01 -12.31
C ASN A 148 2.49 -17.91 -13.58
N TYR A 149 3.79 -18.19 -13.49
CA TYR A 149 4.67 -18.27 -14.66
C TYR A 149 4.19 -19.31 -15.69
N TRP A 150 3.96 -20.55 -15.25
CA TRP A 150 3.54 -21.63 -16.15
C TRP A 150 2.11 -21.47 -16.65
N ALA A 151 1.22 -20.93 -15.83
CA ALA A 151 -0.16 -20.62 -16.21
C ALA A 151 -0.19 -19.56 -17.31
N ASN A 152 0.66 -18.54 -17.22
CA ASN A 152 0.80 -17.52 -18.25
C ASN A 152 1.43 -18.08 -19.55
N LEU A 153 2.38 -19.02 -19.44
CA LEU A 153 3.09 -19.56 -20.60
C LEU A 153 2.30 -20.64 -21.35
N LEU A 154 1.78 -21.61 -20.61
CA LEU A 154 1.24 -22.88 -21.12
C LEU A 154 -0.26 -23.05 -20.80
N GLY A 155 -0.83 -22.17 -19.98
CA GLY A 155 -2.19 -22.29 -19.47
C GLY A 155 -2.29 -23.10 -18.17
N VAL A 156 -3.37 -22.86 -17.43
CA VAL A 156 -3.67 -23.51 -16.14
C VAL A 156 -3.87 -25.03 -16.23
N ASN A 157 -4.19 -25.56 -17.41
CA ASN A 157 -4.34 -27.01 -17.63
C ASN A 157 -3.01 -27.74 -17.89
N SER A 158 -1.89 -27.02 -17.91
CA SER A 158 -0.57 -27.61 -18.15
C SER A 158 -0.19 -28.64 -17.08
N ILE A 159 0.70 -29.58 -17.42
CA ILE A 159 1.18 -30.58 -16.45
C ILE A 159 1.95 -29.92 -15.30
N GLN A 160 2.62 -28.80 -15.58
CA GLN A 160 3.35 -28.00 -14.61
C GLN A 160 2.39 -27.38 -13.60
N CYS A 161 1.33 -26.71 -14.06
CA CYS A 161 0.33 -26.09 -13.20
C CYS A 161 -0.38 -27.13 -12.31
N ARG A 162 -0.77 -28.29 -12.87
CA ARG A 162 -1.41 -29.36 -12.09
C ARG A 162 -0.49 -29.90 -10.97
N ARG A 163 0.77 -30.17 -11.26
CA ARG A 163 1.75 -30.61 -10.25
C ARG A 163 2.05 -29.53 -9.21
N LEU A 164 2.08 -28.26 -9.62
CA LEU A 164 2.27 -27.14 -8.70
C LEU A 164 1.03 -26.94 -7.80
N ALA A 165 -0.18 -27.19 -8.29
CA ALA A 165 -1.39 -27.17 -7.48
C ALA A 165 -1.36 -28.26 -6.39
N GLU A 166 -0.93 -29.48 -6.72
CA GLU A 166 -0.73 -30.57 -5.76
C GLU A 166 0.30 -30.17 -4.68
N LEU A 167 1.46 -29.65 -5.10
CA LEU A 167 2.50 -29.17 -4.17
C LEU A 167 2.04 -28.00 -3.31
N PHE A 168 1.20 -27.10 -3.85
CA PHE A 168 0.64 -25.99 -3.09
C PHE A 168 -0.26 -26.51 -1.96
N SER A 169 -1.12 -27.49 -2.26
CA SER A 169 -1.95 -28.15 -1.24
C SER A 169 -1.10 -28.76 -0.13
N GLU A 170 -0.03 -29.48 -0.48
CA GLU A 170 0.91 -30.01 0.51
C GLU A 170 1.56 -28.89 1.33
N ALA A 171 1.86 -27.74 0.71
CA ALA A 171 2.54 -26.60 1.35
C ALA A 171 1.71 -25.87 2.38
N VAL A 172 0.40 -25.80 2.16
CA VAL A 172 -0.53 -25.25 3.15
C VAL A 172 -0.59 -26.14 4.40
N ASP A 173 -0.52 -27.46 4.23
CA ASP A 173 -0.60 -28.42 5.34
C ASP A 173 0.76 -28.76 5.99
N ALA A 174 1.88 -28.46 5.33
CA ALA A 174 3.23 -28.71 5.83
C ALA A 174 3.51 -28.18 7.25
N PRO A 175 3.02 -26.98 7.66
CA PRO A 175 3.18 -26.51 9.04
C PRO A 175 2.50 -27.41 10.08
N LYS A 176 1.36 -28.03 9.70
CA LYS A 176 0.59 -28.93 10.58
C LYS A 176 1.21 -30.33 10.64
N THR A 177 1.81 -30.78 9.55
CA THR A 177 2.34 -32.15 9.43
C THR A 177 3.84 -32.26 9.62
N GLY A 178 4.57 -31.14 9.64
CA GLY A 178 6.04 -31.12 9.70
C GLY A 178 6.72 -31.61 8.42
N GLN A 179 5.97 -31.85 7.35
CA GLN A 179 6.48 -32.32 6.07
C GLN A 179 7.37 -31.26 5.42
N LYS A 180 8.51 -31.68 4.88
CA LYS A 180 9.39 -30.81 4.09
C LYS A 180 9.08 -30.95 2.62
N ILE A 181 8.64 -29.86 2.01
CA ILE A 181 8.35 -29.84 0.58
C ILE A 181 9.61 -29.55 -0.20
N ARG A 182 9.71 -30.17 -1.37
CA ARG A 182 10.79 -29.93 -2.32
C ARG A 182 10.18 -29.78 -3.69
N ILE A 183 10.31 -28.58 -4.26
CA ILE A 183 9.86 -28.31 -5.62
C ILE A 183 10.82 -29.02 -6.61
N PRO A 184 10.32 -29.97 -7.44
CA PRO A 184 11.11 -30.63 -8.47
C PRO A 184 11.75 -29.63 -9.44
N VAL A 185 12.92 -29.96 -9.99
CA VAL A 185 13.69 -29.05 -10.85
C VAL A 185 12.93 -28.73 -12.13
N GLU A 186 12.14 -29.67 -12.63
CA GLU A 186 11.38 -29.56 -13.88
C GLU A 186 10.20 -28.57 -13.76
N LEU A 187 9.77 -28.26 -12.53
CA LEU A 187 8.71 -27.28 -12.28
C LEU A 187 9.26 -25.86 -12.05
N LYS A 188 10.58 -25.70 -11.95
CA LYS A 188 11.20 -24.40 -11.75
C LYS A 188 11.26 -23.64 -13.08
N PRO A 189 10.76 -22.40 -13.13
CA PRO A 189 10.89 -21.58 -14.32
C PRO A 189 12.38 -21.22 -14.57
N PRO A 190 12.76 -20.89 -15.82
CA PRO A 190 14.08 -20.36 -16.12
C PRO A 190 14.35 -19.06 -15.35
N ARG A 191 15.63 -18.67 -15.24
CA ARG A 191 16.01 -17.46 -14.48
C ARG A 191 15.31 -16.24 -15.07
N LYS A 192 14.98 -15.24 -14.24
CA LYS A 192 14.26 -14.02 -14.67
C LYS A 192 14.88 -13.35 -15.91
N GLU A 193 16.20 -13.38 -16.05
CA GLU A 193 16.96 -12.86 -17.19
C GLU A 193 16.69 -13.59 -18.52
N GLU A 194 16.22 -14.83 -18.46
CA GLU A 194 15.95 -15.73 -19.60
C GLU A 194 14.44 -15.87 -19.87
N GLN A 195 13.59 -15.25 -19.06
CA GLN A 195 12.13 -15.36 -19.19
C GLN A 195 11.63 -14.48 -20.36
N GLN A 196 10.97 -15.10 -21.35
CA GLN A 196 10.49 -14.44 -22.58
C GLN A 196 9.18 -13.64 -22.41
N PHE A 197 8.81 -13.27 -21.19
CA PHE A 197 7.63 -12.45 -20.97
C PHE A 197 7.99 -10.96 -21.15
N PRO A 198 7.16 -10.16 -21.85
CA PRO A 198 7.28 -8.72 -21.73
C PRO A 198 7.04 -8.37 -20.26
N ASN A 199 8.10 -7.92 -19.57
CA ASN A 199 8.03 -7.42 -18.20
C ASN A 199 6.79 -6.53 -18.03
N GLU A 200 6.05 -6.69 -16.93
CA GLU A 200 4.91 -5.81 -16.57
C GLU A 200 5.28 -4.31 -16.65
N ILE A 201 6.57 -4.00 -16.50
CA ILE A 201 7.16 -2.65 -16.53
C ILE A 201 7.36 -2.11 -17.96
N SER A 202 7.59 -2.96 -18.98
CA SER A 202 7.88 -2.49 -20.34
C SER A 202 6.64 -2.08 -21.15
N LEU A 203 5.45 -2.51 -20.74
CA LEU A 203 4.18 -2.09 -21.32
C LEU A 203 3.73 -0.69 -20.85
N ILE A 204 4.21 -0.23 -19.69
CA ILE A 204 3.88 1.11 -19.17
C ILE A 204 4.79 2.17 -19.80
N GLN A 205 6.08 1.85 -20.01
CA GLN A 205 7.06 2.80 -20.56
C GLN A 205 6.91 3.07 -22.06
N SER A 206 6.43 2.09 -22.85
CA SER A 206 6.27 2.26 -24.31
C SER A 206 5.10 3.14 -24.73
N SER A 207 4.31 3.63 -23.78
CA SER A 207 3.18 4.54 -24.04
C SER A 207 3.55 6.02 -23.95
N GLN A 208 4.77 6.37 -23.51
CA GLN A 208 5.16 7.77 -23.26
C GLN A 208 6.17 8.36 -24.25
N ASP A 209 6.86 7.54 -25.04
CA ASP A 209 7.78 8.02 -26.07
C ASP A 209 7.33 7.57 -27.46
N ASN A 210 6.54 8.40 -28.14
CA ASN A 210 6.54 8.58 -29.60
C ASN A 210 5.45 9.59 -30.04
N SER A 211 5.64 10.86 -29.70
CA SER A 211 5.17 11.93 -30.59
C SER A 211 6.20 12.08 -31.71
N GLN A 212 5.78 11.82 -32.94
CA GLN A 212 6.50 11.94 -34.22
C GLN A 212 7.22 10.67 -34.74
N SER A 213 6.46 9.82 -35.46
CA SER A 213 6.83 9.43 -36.83
C SER A 213 5.80 8.46 -37.46
N ASN A 214 5.24 8.95 -38.57
CA ASN A 214 4.70 8.26 -39.75
C ASN A 214 4.32 6.77 -39.71
N ALA A 215 3.03 6.54 -39.96
CA ALA A 215 2.47 5.55 -40.89
C ALA A 215 3.32 4.30 -41.17
N ASN A 216 3.22 3.27 -40.30
CA ASN A 216 3.27 1.84 -40.69
C ASN A 216 3.07 0.86 -39.51
N ASN A 217 2.27 1.20 -38.49
CA ASN A 217 1.95 0.26 -37.40
C ASN A 217 0.51 -0.25 -37.51
N LYS A 218 0.27 -1.17 -38.45
CA LYS A 218 -1.03 -1.86 -38.57
C LYS A 218 -1.02 -3.33 -38.15
N ASN A 219 0.06 -3.89 -37.58
CA ASN A 219 0.10 -5.35 -37.34
C ASN A 219 0.97 -5.85 -36.19
N ILE A 220 0.98 -5.18 -35.03
CA ILE A 220 1.46 -5.81 -33.77
C ILE A 220 0.55 -5.41 -32.59
N GLU A 221 -0.73 -5.80 -32.65
CA GLU A 221 -1.49 -6.00 -31.41
C GLU A 221 -0.99 -7.31 -30.79
N LYS A 222 0.03 -7.24 -29.92
CA LYS A 222 0.36 -8.37 -29.06
C LYS A 222 -0.90 -8.69 -28.23
N LYS A 223 -1.44 -9.90 -28.39
CA LYS A 223 -2.59 -10.42 -27.63
C LYS A 223 -2.30 -10.31 -26.13
N GLN A 224 -2.68 -9.20 -25.52
CA GLN A 224 -2.62 -8.99 -24.08
C GLN A 224 -3.57 -10.00 -23.42
N PHE A 225 -3.11 -10.64 -22.33
CA PHE A 225 -3.88 -11.65 -21.60
C PHE A 225 -5.23 -11.07 -21.13
N VAL A 226 -6.31 -11.85 -21.25
CA VAL A 226 -7.69 -11.34 -21.04
C VAL A 226 -7.87 -10.72 -19.65
N TRP A 227 -7.25 -11.30 -18.62
CA TRP A 227 -7.30 -10.77 -17.25
C TRP A 227 -6.69 -9.38 -17.13
N ILE A 228 -5.62 -9.09 -17.87
CA ILE A 228 -5.00 -7.76 -17.87
C ILE A 228 -5.95 -6.75 -18.54
N LYS A 229 -6.63 -7.16 -19.62
CA LYS A 229 -7.65 -6.33 -20.27
C LYS A 229 -8.82 -6.03 -19.33
N MET A 230 -9.38 -7.07 -18.71
CA MET A 230 -10.48 -6.94 -17.75
C MET A 230 -10.09 -6.11 -16.53
N LEU A 231 -8.90 -6.30 -15.99
CA LEU A 231 -8.40 -5.51 -14.87
C LEU A 231 -8.26 -4.02 -15.25
N ASN A 232 -7.77 -3.73 -16.46
CA ASN A 232 -7.66 -2.37 -16.94
C ASN A 232 -9.03 -1.73 -17.23
N GLU A 233 -9.99 -2.49 -17.78
CA GLU A 233 -11.36 -2.03 -17.99
C GLU A 233 -12.09 -1.79 -16.67
N ALA A 234 -11.95 -2.70 -15.69
CA ALA A 234 -12.50 -2.52 -14.35
C ALA A 234 -11.93 -1.27 -13.66
N LYS A 235 -10.63 -0.99 -13.84
CA LYS A 235 -10.00 0.24 -13.34
C LYS A 235 -10.60 1.49 -14.01
N LYS A 236 -10.73 1.49 -15.34
CA LYS A 236 -11.36 2.62 -16.07
C LYS A 236 -12.81 2.84 -15.67
N PHE A 237 -13.58 1.77 -15.53
CA PHE A 237 -14.96 1.85 -15.06
C PHE A 237 -15.04 2.42 -13.65
N LYS A 238 -14.16 2.00 -12.73
CA LYS A 238 -14.05 2.57 -11.39
C LYS A 238 -13.79 4.08 -11.44
N GLU A 239 -12.87 4.52 -12.28
CA GLU A 239 -12.55 5.95 -12.47
C GLU A 239 -13.77 6.73 -12.98
N GLU A 240 -14.43 6.23 -14.03
CA GLU A 240 -15.62 6.86 -14.62
C GLU A 240 -16.81 6.92 -13.65
N PHE A 241 -17.03 5.84 -12.89
CA PHE A 241 -18.10 5.74 -11.90
C PHE A 241 -17.88 6.68 -10.71
N GLN A 242 -16.66 6.77 -10.19
CA GLN A 242 -16.31 7.74 -9.15
C GLN A 242 -16.54 9.18 -9.62
N ILE A 243 -16.12 9.51 -10.84
CA ILE A 243 -16.36 10.84 -11.45
C ILE A 243 -17.86 11.11 -11.57
N ARG A 244 -18.65 10.11 -11.99
CA ARG A 244 -20.10 10.24 -12.17
C ARG A 244 -20.84 10.44 -10.85
N LEU A 245 -20.57 9.64 -9.83
CA LEU A 245 -21.13 9.78 -8.48
C LEU A 245 -20.90 11.19 -7.91
N ILE A 246 -19.70 11.72 -8.13
CA ILE A 246 -19.32 13.05 -7.65
C ILE A 246 -20.05 14.16 -8.43
N ASN A 247 -20.18 14.03 -9.75
CA ASN A 247 -20.85 15.02 -10.58
C ASN A 247 -22.37 15.06 -10.39
N GLU A 248 -22.99 13.92 -10.05
CA GLU A 248 -24.45 13.80 -9.88
C GLU A 248 -24.92 14.13 -8.45
N ASN A 249 -24.03 14.57 -7.55
CA ASN A 249 -24.30 14.81 -6.13
C ASN A 249 -24.94 13.62 -5.39
N GLN A 250 -24.72 12.39 -5.88
CA GLN A 250 -25.27 11.16 -5.28
C GLN A 250 -24.40 10.67 -4.11
N PHE A 251 -24.02 11.56 -3.22
CA PHE A 251 -23.03 11.28 -2.17
C PHE A 251 -23.54 10.39 -1.04
N LYS A 252 -24.86 10.19 -0.93
CA LYS A 252 -25.49 9.35 0.09
C LYS A 252 -25.13 7.87 -0.03
N SER A 253 -24.72 7.42 -1.21
CA SER A 253 -24.28 6.03 -1.45
C SER A 253 -22.79 5.82 -1.18
N LEU A 254 -22.00 6.87 -0.90
CA LEU A 254 -20.57 6.69 -0.69
C LEU A 254 -20.28 6.10 0.70
N SER A 255 -19.52 5.00 0.72
CA SER A 255 -18.89 4.51 1.94
C SER A 255 -17.72 5.41 2.37
N LYS A 256 -17.37 5.35 3.65
CA LYS A 256 -16.22 6.07 4.23
C LYS A 256 -14.94 5.73 3.48
N GLU A 257 -14.75 4.46 3.16
CA GLU A 257 -13.60 3.87 2.49
C GLU A 257 -13.49 4.37 1.05
N THR A 258 -14.62 4.52 0.36
CA THR A 258 -14.65 5.07 -1.00
C THR A 258 -14.18 6.52 -1.02
N LEU A 259 -14.66 7.33 -0.07
CA LEU A 259 -14.25 8.73 0.06
C LEU A 259 -12.75 8.86 0.43
N LEU A 260 -12.27 8.00 1.34
CA LEU A 260 -10.85 7.91 1.68
C LEU A 260 -10.03 7.54 0.44
N ASN A 261 -10.44 6.54 -0.33
CA ASN A 261 -9.74 6.11 -1.54
C ASN A 261 -9.66 7.24 -2.58
N ILE A 262 -10.73 8.01 -2.79
CA ILE A 262 -10.72 9.18 -3.69
C ILE A 262 -9.69 10.22 -3.22
N LEU A 263 -9.64 10.51 -1.92
CA LEU A 263 -8.68 11.43 -1.31
C LEU A 263 -7.23 10.92 -1.41
N TYR A 264 -7.02 9.61 -1.18
CA TYR A 264 -5.71 8.96 -1.23
C TYR A 264 -5.17 8.84 -2.66
N GLU A 265 -5.98 8.37 -3.61
CA GLU A 265 -5.57 8.16 -5.00
C GLU A 265 -5.16 9.48 -5.66
N ARG A 266 -5.86 10.58 -5.37
CA ARG A 266 -5.48 11.94 -5.82
C ARG A 266 -4.11 12.39 -5.28
N ARG A 267 -3.66 11.84 -4.15
CA ARG A 267 -2.36 12.13 -3.51
C ARG A 267 -1.24 11.17 -3.93
N CYS A 268 -1.55 10.13 -4.72
CA CYS A 268 -0.63 9.05 -5.11
C CYS A 268 -0.37 9.02 -6.64
N PRO A 269 0.68 9.68 -7.14
CA PRO A 269 0.93 9.78 -8.58
C PRO A 269 1.64 8.55 -9.19
N TYR A 270 2.08 7.56 -8.41
CA TYR A 270 2.89 6.46 -8.96
C TYR A 270 2.12 5.24 -9.47
N LYS A 271 0.79 5.15 -9.24
CA LYS A 271 0.02 3.98 -9.65
C LYS A 271 -1.00 4.21 -10.76
N TYR A 272 -1.36 5.46 -11.08
CA TYR A 272 -2.45 5.74 -12.02
C TYR A 272 -2.14 7.00 -12.84
N ASN A 273 -2.16 6.86 -14.18
CA ASN A 273 -2.07 7.98 -15.13
C ASN A 273 -3.34 8.83 -15.00
N PHE A 274 -3.40 9.73 -14.02
CA PHE A 274 -4.47 10.70 -13.86
C PHE A 274 -4.34 11.85 -14.87
N ALA A 275 -4.47 11.54 -16.17
CA ALA A 275 -4.53 12.56 -17.22
C ALA A 275 -5.86 13.35 -17.19
N ASN A 276 -6.90 12.83 -16.51
CA ASN A 276 -8.24 13.43 -16.47
C ASN A 276 -8.64 14.01 -15.10
N ALA A 277 -7.74 14.10 -14.11
CA ALA A 277 -8.03 14.62 -12.76
C ALA A 277 -8.16 16.16 -12.66
N GLN A 278 -8.61 16.82 -13.72
CA GLN A 278 -8.81 18.28 -13.75
C GLN A 278 -10.17 18.75 -13.20
N SER A 279 -11.09 17.88 -12.77
CA SER A 279 -12.48 18.32 -12.54
C SER A 279 -12.86 18.75 -11.12
N LEU A 280 -12.02 18.61 -10.08
CA LEU A 280 -12.34 19.15 -8.74
C LEU A 280 -11.17 19.89 -8.08
N ASN A 281 -11.48 21.09 -7.57
CA ASN A 281 -10.60 21.85 -6.69
C ASN A 281 -10.68 21.33 -5.24
N GLU A 282 -9.65 21.58 -4.45
CA GLU A 282 -9.52 21.07 -3.08
C GLU A 282 -10.68 21.51 -2.18
N TYR A 283 -11.18 22.74 -2.37
CA TYR A 283 -12.31 23.28 -1.61
C TYR A 283 -13.58 22.46 -1.78
N SER A 284 -13.97 22.15 -3.02
CA SER A 284 -15.16 21.36 -3.30
C SER A 284 -15.08 19.98 -2.62
N LEU A 285 -13.90 19.37 -2.61
CA LEU A 285 -13.69 18.04 -2.04
C LEU A 285 -13.80 18.07 -0.50
N ILE A 286 -13.23 19.09 0.14
CA ILE A 286 -13.40 19.32 1.58
C ILE A 286 -14.87 19.53 1.92
N VAL A 287 -15.57 20.43 1.22
CA VAL A 287 -16.99 20.72 1.46
C VAL A 287 -17.85 19.47 1.27
N THR A 288 -17.58 18.67 0.24
CA THR A 288 -18.29 17.40 0.01
C THR A 288 -18.08 16.41 1.15
N THR A 289 -16.84 16.27 1.63
CA THR A 289 -16.52 15.39 2.76
C THR A 289 -17.23 15.82 4.04
N ILE A 290 -17.28 17.14 4.30
CA ILE A 290 -18.00 17.69 5.46
C ILE A 290 -19.49 17.35 5.38
N LYS A 291 -20.12 17.59 4.23
CA LYS A 291 -21.54 17.30 4.02
C LYS A 291 -21.84 15.82 4.25
N TRP A 292 -21.03 14.94 3.67
CA TRP A 292 -21.16 13.50 3.84
C TRP A 292 -20.97 13.07 5.31
N SER A 293 -19.95 13.61 6.00
CA SER A 293 -19.68 13.30 7.40
C SER A 293 -20.83 13.71 8.32
N ASN A 294 -21.46 14.86 8.06
CA ASN A 294 -22.61 15.37 8.82
C ASN A 294 -23.86 14.49 8.71
N GLU A 295 -23.94 13.59 7.72
CA GLU A 295 -25.04 12.63 7.56
C GLU A 295 -24.80 11.31 8.32
N GLN A 296 -23.63 11.14 8.97
CA GLN A 296 -23.25 9.93 9.71
C GLN A 296 -23.56 10.03 11.21
N GLU A 297 -23.57 8.88 11.92
CA GLU A 297 -23.89 8.82 13.37
C GLU A 297 -22.88 9.57 14.26
N ASN A 298 -21.60 9.72 13.83
CA ASN A 298 -20.57 10.47 14.57
C ASN A 298 -19.69 11.35 13.66
N PRO A 299 -20.19 12.54 13.24
CA PRO A 299 -19.52 13.38 12.24
C PRO A 299 -18.15 13.88 12.71
N ASP A 300 -18.03 14.25 13.98
CA ASP A 300 -16.82 14.87 14.54
C ASP A 300 -15.66 13.87 14.69
N GLU A 301 -15.96 12.57 14.89
CA GLU A 301 -14.95 11.51 14.96
C GLU A 301 -14.50 11.09 13.57
N ILE A 302 -15.45 10.85 12.66
CA ILE A 302 -15.18 10.44 11.27
C ILE A 302 -14.36 11.50 10.55
N LEU A 303 -14.71 12.77 10.72
CA LEU A 303 -14.03 13.86 10.04
C LEU A 303 -12.56 14.00 10.48
N LYS A 304 -12.20 13.60 11.71
CA LYS A 304 -10.78 13.59 12.15
C LYS A 304 -9.89 12.71 11.28
N ASP A 305 -10.44 11.64 10.73
CA ASP A 305 -9.69 10.75 9.84
C ASP A 305 -9.38 11.44 8.50
N PHE A 306 -10.27 12.32 8.04
CA PHE A 306 -10.14 13.05 6.78
C PHE A 306 -9.32 14.33 6.87
N ILE A 307 -9.32 15.03 8.02
CA ILE A 307 -8.64 16.33 8.21
C ILE A 307 -7.17 16.29 7.76
N TYR A 308 -6.48 15.18 7.98
CA TYR A 308 -5.06 15.03 7.66
C TYR A 308 -4.80 14.86 6.16
N LEU A 309 -5.82 14.53 5.37
CA LEU A 309 -5.72 14.31 3.92
C LEU A 309 -6.01 15.59 3.10
N PHE A 310 -6.62 16.58 3.73
CA PHE A 310 -6.96 17.86 3.11
C PHE A 310 -5.77 18.81 3.06
N ASP A 311 -5.58 19.45 1.92
CA ASP A 311 -4.54 20.45 1.68
C ASP A 311 -5.09 21.86 1.74
N PHE A 312 -5.19 22.36 2.96
CA PHE A 312 -5.72 23.68 3.22
C PHE A 312 -4.83 24.81 2.68
N SER A 313 -3.61 24.54 2.18
CA SER A 313 -2.79 25.58 1.53
C SER A 313 -3.48 26.08 0.26
N GLN A 314 -4.18 25.21 -0.47
CA GLN A 314 -4.85 25.53 -1.74
C GLN A 314 -6.14 26.37 -1.57
N LEU A 315 -6.52 26.67 -0.34
CA LEU A 315 -7.75 27.40 -0.02
C LEU A 315 -7.49 28.90 0.13
N THR A 316 -8.39 29.70 -0.41
CA THR A 316 -8.42 31.15 -0.15
C THR A 316 -8.78 31.43 1.31
N MET A 317 -8.49 32.63 1.81
CA MET A 317 -8.86 33.01 3.19
C MET A 317 -10.37 32.98 3.41
N GLU A 318 -11.16 33.35 2.41
CA GLU A 318 -12.63 33.27 2.43
C GLU A 318 -13.09 31.81 2.52
N GLN A 319 -12.50 30.91 1.72
CA GLN A 319 -12.79 29.47 1.78
C GLN A 319 -12.42 28.86 3.14
N LYS A 320 -11.28 29.27 3.72
CA LYS A 320 -10.88 28.87 5.07
C LYS A 320 -11.92 29.32 6.11
N GLN A 321 -12.35 30.57 6.08
CA GLN A 321 -13.38 31.07 7.00
C GLN A 321 -14.71 30.32 6.85
N ASN A 322 -15.14 30.02 5.62
CA ASN A 322 -16.35 29.24 5.38
C ASN A 322 -16.25 27.81 5.93
N ILE A 323 -15.07 27.19 5.79
CA ILE A 323 -14.79 25.88 6.36
C ILE A 323 -14.72 25.94 7.89
N GLU A 324 -14.12 26.98 8.47
CA GLU A 324 -14.05 27.19 9.92
C GLU A 324 -15.45 27.27 10.55
N LEU A 325 -16.40 27.94 9.89
CA LEU A 325 -17.79 27.99 10.34
C LEU A 325 -18.49 26.62 10.25
N SER A 326 -18.05 25.78 9.31
CA SER A 326 -18.64 24.46 9.04
C SER A 326 -17.98 23.33 9.84
N LEU A 327 -16.74 23.53 10.29
CA LEU A 327 -15.92 22.55 10.98
C LEU A 327 -15.60 23.02 12.40
N LYS A 328 -15.85 22.20 13.42
CA LYS A 328 -15.35 22.43 14.79
C LYS A 328 -13.84 22.17 14.91
N ILE A 329 -13.06 22.51 13.89
CA ILE A 329 -11.60 22.36 13.88
C ILE A 329 -10.97 23.59 14.51
N GLY A 330 -10.01 23.38 15.41
CA GLY A 330 -9.26 24.48 16.00
C GLY A 330 -8.54 25.31 14.93
N GLN A 331 -8.69 26.63 14.97
CA GLN A 331 -8.07 27.60 14.04
C GLN A 331 -6.60 27.29 13.71
N SER A 332 -5.83 26.84 14.71
CA SER A 332 -4.41 26.50 14.53
C SER A 332 -4.15 25.41 13.49
N TYR A 333 -5.08 24.47 13.32
CA TYR A 333 -4.98 23.40 12.32
C TYR A 333 -5.26 23.91 10.91
N LEU A 334 -6.23 24.83 10.76
CA LEU A 334 -6.64 25.36 9.47
C LEU A 334 -5.62 26.33 8.88
N TYR A 335 -5.06 27.20 9.73
CA TYR A 335 -4.21 28.30 9.31
C TYR A 335 -2.71 28.00 9.34
N SER A 336 -2.28 26.99 10.10
CA SER A 336 -0.86 26.61 10.16
C SER A 336 -0.70 25.10 10.03
N ILE A 337 -0.32 24.64 8.83
CA ILE A 337 -0.14 23.21 8.56
C ILE A 337 1.01 22.61 9.37
N LEU A 338 2.00 23.42 9.76
CA LEU A 338 3.13 22.97 10.59
C LEU A 338 2.66 22.49 11.97
N ASN A 339 1.56 23.04 12.50
CA ASN A 339 0.98 22.58 13.76
C ASN A 339 0.38 21.17 13.67
N ARG A 340 0.25 20.60 12.47
CA ARG A 340 -0.21 19.22 12.24
C ARG A 340 0.93 18.21 12.25
N SER A 341 2.18 18.67 12.20
CA SER A 341 3.35 17.81 12.22
C SER A 341 3.35 16.94 13.47
N LYS A 342 3.66 15.65 13.31
CA LYS A 342 3.85 14.74 14.45
C LYS A 342 5.23 14.92 15.10
N LEU A 343 6.16 15.58 14.39
CA LEU A 343 7.54 15.78 14.80
C LEU A 343 7.83 17.19 15.33
N LEU A 344 7.31 18.24 14.67
CA LEU A 344 7.57 19.62 15.06
C LEU A 344 6.75 20.00 16.30
N SER A 345 7.43 20.41 17.37
CA SER A 345 6.76 21.00 18.52
C SER A 345 6.39 22.46 18.25
N LYS A 346 5.30 22.94 18.86
CA LYS A 346 4.90 24.36 18.84
C LYS A 346 6.02 25.27 19.38
N GLU A 347 6.76 24.79 20.37
CA GLU A 347 7.89 25.52 20.96
C GLU A 347 9.03 25.70 19.96
N LEU A 348 9.34 24.69 19.15
CA LEU A 348 10.37 24.80 18.10
C LEU A 348 9.93 25.73 16.97
N ILE A 349 8.67 25.60 16.51
CA ILE A 349 8.09 26.47 15.47
C ILE A 349 8.19 27.94 15.89
N ASN A 350 7.77 28.25 17.12
CA ASN A 350 7.78 29.61 17.65
C ASN A 350 9.22 30.11 17.88
N LYS A 351 10.11 29.29 18.43
CA LYS A 351 11.50 29.68 18.73
C LYS A 351 12.29 30.09 17.49
N TYR A 352 12.04 29.42 16.36
CA TYR A 352 12.76 29.67 15.11
C TYR A 352 11.90 30.36 14.05
N HIS A 353 10.74 30.91 14.44
CA HIS A 353 9.87 31.69 13.56
C HIS A 353 9.53 30.95 12.24
N LEU A 354 9.32 29.63 12.32
CA LEU A 354 9.10 28.81 11.11
C LEU A 354 7.76 29.11 10.43
N SER A 355 6.78 29.60 11.18
CA SER A 355 5.45 29.98 10.70
C SER A 355 5.35 31.40 10.14
N ASP A 356 6.36 32.25 10.34
CA ASP A 356 6.27 33.69 10.08
C ASP A 356 6.57 33.97 8.60
N ASN A 357 5.69 33.52 7.71
CA ASN A 357 5.79 33.74 6.27
C ASN A 357 4.45 34.21 5.69
N CYS A 358 4.48 35.08 4.69
CA CYS A 358 3.30 35.48 3.93
C CYS A 358 2.80 34.36 2.98
N LEU A 359 3.61 33.32 2.79
CA LEU A 359 3.31 32.14 1.96
C LEU A 359 2.79 30.99 2.82
N SER A 360 1.97 30.12 2.23
CA SER A 360 1.43 28.94 2.92
C SER A 360 2.37 27.75 2.82
N TRP A 361 2.72 27.20 3.97
CA TRP A 361 3.33 25.88 4.08
C TRP A 361 2.37 24.81 3.54
N ARG A 362 2.95 23.80 2.89
CA ARG A 362 2.26 22.60 2.41
C ARG A 362 2.96 21.35 2.95
N LEU A 363 2.18 20.35 3.37
CA LEU A 363 2.71 19.03 3.68
C LEU A 363 3.01 18.30 2.35
N PHE A 364 4.28 18.04 2.09
CA PHE A 364 4.73 17.38 0.86
C PHE A 364 4.70 15.86 1.02
N TYR A 365 5.23 15.34 2.12
CA TYR A 365 5.34 13.90 2.36
C TYR A 365 5.33 13.58 3.86
N THR A 366 4.80 12.43 4.23
CA THR A 366 5.01 11.81 5.55
C THR A 366 5.46 10.38 5.32
N SER A 367 6.40 9.84 6.08
CA SER A 367 6.69 8.41 6.01
C SER A 367 5.76 7.64 6.94
N PRO A 368 5.35 6.42 6.63
CA PRO A 368 4.63 5.57 7.58
C PRO A 368 5.40 5.28 8.86
N LYS A 369 4.66 5.12 9.97
CA LYS A 369 5.23 4.84 11.30
C LYS A 369 5.67 3.39 11.49
N LEU A 370 5.07 2.44 10.77
CA LEU A 370 5.20 0.98 10.99
C LEU A 370 6.01 0.27 9.89
N PHE A 371 6.93 0.96 9.23
CA PHE A 371 7.71 0.35 8.15
C PHE A 371 8.75 -0.64 8.67
N ASN A 372 8.46 -1.94 8.53
CA ASN A 372 9.48 -2.98 8.43
C ASN A 372 9.96 -3.02 6.97
N ILE A 373 10.99 -2.23 6.66
CA ILE A 373 11.67 -2.32 5.36
C ILE A 373 12.48 -3.62 5.36
N SER A 374 12.13 -4.54 4.49
CA SER A 374 12.78 -5.86 4.39
C SER A 374 13.73 -5.97 3.20
N SER A 375 13.71 -4.98 2.29
CA SER A 375 14.49 -4.97 1.07
C SER A 375 15.16 -3.63 0.75
N ARG A 376 16.29 -3.69 0.03
CA ARG A 376 16.99 -2.50 -0.50
C ARG A 376 16.08 -1.66 -1.41
N PHE A 377 15.25 -2.32 -2.21
CA PHE A 377 14.33 -1.64 -3.14
C PHE A 377 13.29 -0.78 -2.39
N GLU A 378 12.71 -1.30 -1.30
CA GLU A 378 11.80 -0.54 -0.43
C GLU A 378 12.48 0.68 0.20
N PHE A 379 13.75 0.55 0.60
CA PHE A 379 14.53 1.67 1.11
C PHE A 379 14.74 2.77 0.05
N GLU A 380 15.12 2.37 -1.17
CA GLU A 380 15.30 3.30 -2.30
C GLU A 380 14.01 4.08 -2.57
N GLN A 381 12.86 3.41 -2.60
CA GLN A 381 11.55 4.05 -2.77
C GLN A 381 11.20 5.02 -1.63
N THR A 382 11.60 4.69 -0.40
CA THR A 382 11.34 5.53 0.79
C THR A 382 12.15 6.82 0.75
N LEU A 383 13.36 6.83 0.16
CA LEU A 383 14.20 8.03 0.08
C LEU A 383 13.86 8.94 -1.11
N GLN A 384 13.15 8.45 -2.13
CA GLN A 384 12.79 9.24 -3.32
C GLN A 384 12.18 10.61 -3.00
N PRO A 385 11.24 10.77 -2.03
CA PRO A 385 10.68 12.08 -1.69
C PRO A 385 11.72 13.07 -1.17
N ILE A 386 12.69 12.59 -0.36
CA ILE A 386 13.78 13.42 0.15
C ILE A 386 14.69 13.83 -1.02
N ILE A 387 15.09 12.87 -1.87
CA ILE A 387 15.95 13.13 -3.02
C ILE A 387 15.31 14.16 -3.94
N TYR A 388 14.03 13.99 -4.26
CA TYR A 388 13.31 14.89 -5.15
C TYR A 388 13.32 16.34 -4.65
N VAL A 389 12.95 16.59 -3.39
CA VAL A 389 12.88 17.96 -2.88
C VAL A 389 14.27 18.60 -2.73
N LEU A 390 15.31 17.79 -2.53
CA LEU A 390 16.70 18.26 -2.55
C LEU A 390 17.14 18.64 -3.97
N GLU A 391 16.82 17.83 -4.98
CA GLU A 391 17.13 18.12 -6.38
C GLU A 391 16.33 19.32 -6.92
N GLN A 392 15.09 19.47 -6.47
CA GLN A 392 14.17 20.54 -6.86
C GLN A 392 14.17 21.71 -5.87
N ASN A 393 15.24 21.89 -5.09
CA ASN A 393 15.33 22.93 -4.06
C ASN A 393 15.07 24.35 -4.62
N SER A 394 15.38 24.61 -5.89
CA SER A 394 15.12 25.90 -6.54
C SER A 394 13.63 26.19 -6.81
N LEU A 395 12.75 25.17 -6.77
CA LEU A 395 11.31 25.34 -6.99
C LEU A 395 10.55 25.78 -5.72
N HIS A 396 11.16 25.60 -4.55
CA HIS A 396 10.53 25.89 -3.26
C HIS A 396 11.24 27.06 -2.60
N GLU A 397 10.48 28.00 -2.04
CA GLU A 397 11.04 29.10 -1.25
C GLU A 397 11.75 28.57 0.00
N LYS A 398 11.20 27.49 0.58
CA LYS A 398 11.75 26.84 1.76
C LYS A 398 11.30 25.38 1.84
N THR A 399 12.18 24.50 2.31
CA THR A 399 11.90 23.08 2.55
C THR A 399 12.27 22.74 4.00
N LEU A 400 11.35 22.06 4.70
CA LEU A 400 11.60 21.45 5.99
C LEU A 400 11.56 19.93 5.86
N ILE A 401 12.66 19.25 6.22
CA ILE A 401 12.71 17.80 6.34
C ILE A 401 12.85 17.46 7.82
N ASN A 402 11.76 16.97 8.42
CA ASN A 402 11.67 16.63 9.83
C ASN A 402 11.91 15.13 9.98
N ILE A 403 12.90 14.72 10.76
CA ILE A 403 13.30 13.33 10.92
C ILE A 403 13.27 12.96 12.41
N SER A 404 12.58 11.86 12.74
CA SER A 404 12.71 11.22 14.05
C SER A 404 13.97 10.38 14.06
N ILE A 405 14.94 10.74 14.89
CA ILE A 405 16.14 9.92 15.08
C ILE A 405 15.81 8.75 16.01
N ASP A 406 15.08 9.03 17.09
CA ASP A 406 14.45 8.07 17.99
C ASP A 406 13.15 8.68 18.53
N ASP A 407 12.55 8.09 19.56
CA ASP A 407 11.29 8.56 20.17
C ASP A 407 11.40 9.93 20.87
N THR A 408 12.63 10.37 21.16
CA THR A 408 12.92 11.54 21.99
C THR A 408 13.65 12.66 21.25
N ILE A 409 14.35 12.33 20.16
CA ILE A 409 15.18 13.27 19.39
C ILE A 409 14.61 13.48 17.98
N THR A 410 14.38 14.74 17.65
CA THR A 410 13.94 15.18 16.32
C THR A 410 15.00 16.09 15.70
N LEU A 411 15.35 15.80 14.45
CA LEU A 411 16.24 16.60 13.62
C LEU A 411 15.42 17.24 12.50
N VAL A 412 15.52 18.54 12.35
CA VAL A 412 14.83 19.31 11.30
C VAL A 412 15.87 19.93 10.40
N LEU A 413 15.84 19.61 9.11
CA LEU A 413 16.63 20.28 8.09
C LEU A 413 15.80 21.38 7.48
N ASP A 414 16.29 22.60 7.58
CA ASP A 414 15.66 23.82 7.09
C ASP A 414 16.50 24.38 5.94
N ILE A 415 15.98 24.21 4.73
CA ILE A 415 16.68 24.43 3.47
C ILE A 415 15.94 25.54 2.72
N CYS A 416 16.55 26.72 2.60
CA CYS A 416 16.01 27.81 1.79
C CYS A 416 16.15 27.51 0.30
N LYS A 417 15.43 28.26 -0.54
CA LYS A 417 15.60 28.25 -1.99
C LYS A 417 17.06 28.47 -2.38
N ASP A 418 17.50 27.74 -3.40
CA ASP A 418 18.84 27.81 -3.97
C ASP A 418 19.98 27.55 -2.97
N ALA A 419 19.68 26.90 -1.84
CA ALA A 419 20.68 26.49 -0.85
C ALA A 419 21.66 25.43 -1.40
N LEU A 420 21.26 24.70 -2.44
CA LEU A 420 22.00 23.56 -3.00
C LEU A 420 22.46 23.87 -4.43
N SER A 421 23.77 24.01 -4.63
CA SER A 421 24.37 24.19 -5.95
C SER A 421 24.98 22.89 -6.46
N ARG A 422 24.45 22.36 -7.57
CA ARG A 422 24.91 21.08 -8.15
C ARG A 422 26.31 21.23 -8.75
N GLN A 423 27.23 20.35 -8.35
CA GLN A 423 28.55 20.26 -8.96
C GLN A 423 28.58 19.20 -10.08
N SER A 424 29.29 19.47 -11.17
CA SER A 424 29.36 18.61 -12.35
C SER A 424 30.07 17.27 -12.07
N GLN A 425 29.60 16.20 -12.72
CA GLN A 425 30.02 14.81 -12.54
C GLN A 425 31.41 14.51 -13.13
N LEU A 426 32.21 13.73 -12.39
CA LEU A 426 33.18 12.78 -12.96
C LEU A 426 32.52 11.40 -12.96
N THR A 427 32.06 10.96 -14.12
CA THR A 427 31.57 9.59 -14.32
C THR A 427 32.75 8.64 -14.41
N ASN A 428 33.14 8.04 -13.28
CA ASN A 428 33.93 6.82 -13.29
C ASN A 428 33.18 5.78 -12.45
N SER A 429 32.93 4.62 -13.07
CA SER A 429 32.30 3.39 -12.57
C SER A 429 30.84 3.50 -12.10
N ASN A 430 29.91 2.96 -12.91
CA ASN A 430 28.60 2.33 -12.64
C ASN A 430 27.60 2.90 -11.60
N GLU A 431 27.89 3.96 -10.86
CA GLU A 431 26.97 4.54 -9.86
C GLU A 431 26.72 6.04 -10.13
N SER A 432 25.45 6.41 -10.25
CA SER A 432 25.02 7.79 -10.47
C SER A 432 25.07 8.58 -9.15
N LYS A 433 26.26 9.10 -8.80
CA LYS A 433 26.40 9.97 -7.63
C LYS A 433 26.17 11.44 -8.01
N ILE A 434 25.33 12.12 -7.24
CA ILE A 434 25.06 13.56 -7.37
C ILE A 434 25.65 14.27 -6.15
N THR A 435 26.36 15.38 -6.38
CA THR A 435 26.97 16.19 -5.31
C THR A 435 26.47 17.62 -5.40
N PHE A 436 26.05 18.17 -4.27
CA PHE A 436 25.66 19.56 -4.09
C PHE A 436 26.61 20.23 -3.10
N GLN A 437 27.02 21.45 -3.42
CA GLN A 437 27.66 22.36 -2.49
C GLN A 437 26.60 23.23 -1.81
N ILE A 438 26.67 23.32 -0.49
CA ILE A 438 25.74 24.15 0.29
C ILE A 438 26.13 25.62 0.17
N GLN A 439 25.15 26.49 -0.04
CA GLN A 439 25.34 27.94 -0.11
C GLN A 439 25.32 28.56 1.30
N SER A 440 26.10 29.63 1.47
CA SER A 440 26.26 30.28 2.78
C SER A 440 24.93 30.82 3.32
N GLY A 441 24.63 30.51 4.58
CA GLY A 441 23.47 31.08 5.29
C GLY A 441 22.11 30.46 4.94
N LEU A 442 22.03 29.56 3.96
CA LEU A 442 20.76 29.08 3.40
C LEU A 442 20.34 27.68 3.88
N PHE A 443 21.19 26.97 4.61
CA PHE A 443 20.89 25.64 5.13
C PHE A 443 21.10 25.60 6.65
N ASN A 444 20.01 25.45 7.40
CA ASN A 444 20.03 25.28 8.85
C ASN A 444 19.63 23.85 9.22
N ALA A 445 20.16 23.36 10.33
CA ALA A 445 19.65 22.19 11.01
C ALA A 445 19.19 22.60 12.41
N TYR A 446 18.06 22.09 12.86
CA TYR A 446 17.57 22.24 14.23
C TYR A 446 17.50 20.88 14.91
N LEU A 447 17.96 20.84 16.15
CA LEU A 447 17.88 19.66 17.00
C LEU A 447 16.91 19.96 18.15
N GLU A 448 15.93 19.08 18.33
CA GLU A 448 15.05 19.06 19.49
C GLU A 448 15.21 17.74 20.24
N SER A 449 15.43 17.83 21.55
CA SER A 449 15.29 16.68 22.45
C SER A 449 14.16 16.93 23.41
N LYS A 450 13.11 16.11 23.33
CA LYS A 450 11.95 16.16 24.23
C LYS A 450 12.34 15.78 25.65
N LEU A 451 13.19 14.76 25.81
CA LEU A 451 13.65 14.26 27.11
C LEU A 451 14.39 15.33 27.93
N TYR A 452 15.21 16.16 27.28
CA TYR A 452 16.01 17.18 27.95
C TYR A 452 15.47 18.61 27.76
N SER A 453 14.37 18.76 27.01
CA SER A 453 13.81 20.07 26.62
C SER A 453 14.85 21.00 25.97
N ILE A 454 15.77 20.43 25.18
CA ILE A 454 16.85 21.17 24.52
C ILE A 454 16.45 21.47 23.07
N ARG A 455 16.70 22.71 22.63
CA ARG A 455 16.56 23.14 21.23
C ARG A 455 17.81 23.88 20.77
N ARG A 456 18.46 23.38 19.73
CA ARG A 456 19.71 23.94 19.18
C ARG A 456 19.59 24.15 17.68
N LYS A 457 20.29 25.18 17.19
CA LYS A 457 20.42 25.53 15.78
C LYS A 457 21.87 25.31 15.37
N PHE A 458 22.08 24.73 14.20
CA PHE A 458 23.36 24.60 13.55
C PHE A 458 23.25 25.11 12.11
N LEU A 459 24.18 25.96 11.68
CA LEU A 459 24.20 26.47 10.30
C LEU A 459 25.20 25.63 9.50
N LEU A 460 24.75 25.11 8.36
CA LEU A 460 25.61 24.46 7.38
C LEU A 460 26.02 25.51 6.36
N ASP A 461 27.32 25.72 6.21
CA ASP A 461 27.89 26.76 5.35
C ASP A 461 28.61 26.13 4.14
N ILE A 462 29.34 26.94 3.38
CA ILE A 462 30.04 26.60 2.12
C ILE A 462 31.03 25.43 2.22
N ASP A 463 31.46 25.09 3.43
CA ASP A 463 32.34 23.97 3.73
C ASP A 463 31.58 22.62 3.84
N TYR A 464 30.25 22.64 3.78
CA TYR A 464 29.41 21.45 3.75
C TYR A 464 29.01 21.05 2.33
N PHE A 465 28.98 19.74 2.12
CA PHE A 465 28.59 19.10 0.88
C PHE A 465 27.50 18.07 1.17
N LEU A 466 26.55 17.95 0.25
CA LEU A 466 25.50 16.94 0.24
C LEU A 466 25.73 16.02 -0.96
N THR A 467 25.81 14.72 -0.72
CA THR A 467 25.89 13.71 -1.77
C THR A 467 24.72 12.75 -1.71
N ILE A 468 24.19 12.42 -2.88
CA ILE A 468 23.08 11.49 -3.09
C ILE A 468 23.55 10.38 -4.03
N SER A 469 23.31 9.13 -3.66
CA SER A 469 23.41 7.93 -4.48
C SER A 469 22.17 7.05 -4.25
N GLU A 470 22.02 5.96 -5.01
CA GLU A 470 20.85 5.07 -4.94
C GLU A 470 20.53 4.63 -3.50
N ASP A 471 21.53 4.24 -2.71
CA ASP A 471 21.36 3.67 -1.38
C ASP A 471 21.86 4.57 -0.24
N ARG A 472 22.25 5.83 -0.52
CA ARG A 472 22.89 6.68 0.48
C ARG A 472 22.67 8.17 0.24
N ILE A 473 22.28 8.87 1.31
CA ILE A 473 22.29 10.33 1.39
C ILE A 473 23.27 10.74 2.48
N GLN A 474 24.19 11.64 2.17
CA GLN A 474 25.26 12.01 3.10
C GLN A 474 25.52 13.50 3.07
N ILE A 475 25.57 14.12 4.25
CA ILE A 475 26.03 15.50 4.46
C ILE A 475 27.35 15.45 5.23
N TYR A 476 28.38 16.13 4.74
CA TYR A 476 29.72 16.13 5.34
C TYR A 476 30.43 17.47 5.18
N GLN A 477 31.43 17.71 6.02
CA GLN A 477 32.22 18.96 6.01
C GLN A 477 33.61 18.72 5.42
N ASN A 478 33.90 19.35 4.28
CA ASN A 478 35.14 19.28 3.47
C ASN A 478 35.51 17.87 2.97
N ASP A 479 35.68 16.90 3.86
CA ASP A 479 36.03 15.51 3.57
C ASP A 479 34.81 14.60 3.83
N PRO A 480 34.43 13.69 2.91
CA PRO A 480 33.39 12.68 3.13
C PRO A 480 33.53 11.85 4.43
N ARG A 481 34.75 11.72 4.97
CA ARG A 481 35.00 11.05 6.27
C ARG A 481 34.46 11.85 7.45
N ASN A 482 34.33 13.16 7.30
CA ASN A 482 33.83 14.09 8.32
C ASN A 482 32.31 14.29 8.17
N SER A 483 31.59 13.18 8.26
CA SER A 483 30.13 13.14 8.07
C SER A 483 29.38 13.81 9.21
N PHE A 484 28.40 14.63 8.86
CA PHE A 484 27.41 15.17 9.79
C PHE A 484 26.17 14.27 9.85
N ILE A 485 25.55 13.99 8.70
CA ILE A 485 24.35 13.14 8.58
C ILE A 485 24.60 12.08 7.52
N VAL A 486 24.24 10.84 7.80
CA VAL A 486 24.28 9.75 6.81
C VAL A 486 23.01 8.92 6.92
N PHE A 487 22.29 8.80 5.81
CA PHE A 487 21.24 7.81 5.59
C PHE A 487 21.81 6.71 4.71
N MET A 488 21.66 5.45 5.09
CA MET A 488 22.08 4.30 4.27
C MET A 488 21.24 3.05 4.59
N TYR A 489 21.18 2.12 3.65
CA TYR A 489 20.70 0.76 3.89
C TYR A 489 21.87 -0.16 4.28
N ASP A 490 21.80 -0.82 5.44
CA ASP A 490 22.80 -1.82 5.82
C ASP A 490 22.35 -3.22 5.43
N ALA A 491 22.90 -3.73 4.32
CA ALA A 491 22.59 -5.05 3.81
C ALA A 491 22.89 -6.20 4.79
N LYS A 492 23.78 -6.01 5.78
CA LYS A 492 24.08 -7.04 6.79
C LYS A 492 23.02 -7.12 7.88
N LEU A 493 22.48 -5.97 8.25
CA LEU A 493 21.45 -5.86 9.28
C LEU A 493 20.04 -5.91 8.68
N ALA A 494 19.91 -5.80 7.35
CA ALA A 494 18.66 -5.65 6.62
C ALA A 494 17.82 -4.45 7.11
N ASN A 495 18.47 -3.41 7.66
CA ASN A 495 17.81 -2.26 8.27
C ASN A 495 18.23 -0.96 7.61
N LYS A 496 17.33 0.02 7.66
CA LYS A 496 17.59 1.43 7.36
C LYS A 496 18.37 2.06 8.51
N ILE A 497 19.40 2.82 8.17
CA ILE A 497 20.32 3.34 9.16
C ILE A 497 20.50 4.84 8.98
N ILE A 498 20.34 5.58 10.07
CA ILE A 498 20.75 6.97 10.22
C ILE A 498 21.95 7.07 11.17
N SER A 499 22.91 7.90 10.77
CA SER A 499 23.97 8.37 11.66
C SER A 499 23.98 9.89 11.68
N VAL A 500 23.98 10.49 12.87
CA VAL A 500 23.99 11.95 13.08
C VAL A 500 25.04 12.33 14.13
N ASP A 501 25.95 13.23 13.74
CA ASP A 501 26.96 13.81 14.62
C ASP A 501 26.36 14.95 15.46
N LEU A 502 25.73 14.59 16.58
CA LEU A 502 25.08 15.54 17.49
C LEU A 502 26.06 16.55 18.13
N THR A 503 27.38 16.28 18.10
CA THR A 503 28.39 17.18 18.65
C THR A 503 28.45 18.54 17.94
N ARG A 504 27.90 18.63 16.73
CA ARG A 504 27.80 19.87 15.95
C ARG A 504 26.87 20.92 16.59
N PHE A 505 25.89 20.48 17.39
CA PHE A 505 24.91 21.38 18.00
C PHE A 505 25.36 21.99 19.33
N ASP A 506 26.17 21.26 20.13
CA ASP A 506 26.79 21.74 21.37
C ASP A 506 27.69 20.62 21.95
N ARG A 507 28.89 20.95 22.44
CA ARG A 507 29.75 19.98 23.16
C ARG A 507 29.20 19.65 24.55
N ASN A 508 28.37 20.50 25.16
CA ASN A 508 27.89 20.31 26.52
C ASN A 508 26.68 19.36 26.63
N ILE A 509 26.03 18.99 25.52
CA ILE A 509 25.07 17.86 25.48
C ILE A 509 25.78 16.55 25.92
N LEU A 510 27.10 16.48 25.77
CA LEU A 510 27.94 15.32 26.09
C LEU A 510 28.18 15.08 27.58
N ARG A 511 27.80 16.00 28.48
CA ARG A 511 28.11 15.87 29.92
C ARG A 511 27.14 14.98 30.69
N ASN A 512 25.90 14.82 30.23
CA ASN A 512 24.93 13.92 30.83
C ASN A 512 24.73 12.72 29.89
N ARG A 513 25.27 11.57 30.29
CA ARG A 513 25.47 10.36 29.48
C ARG A 513 24.16 9.81 28.90
N ASN A 514 24.01 9.86 27.56
CA ASN A 514 23.56 8.76 26.67
C ASN A 514 23.35 9.14 25.18
N HIS A 515 23.83 10.27 24.64
CA HIS A 515 23.85 10.48 23.17
C HIS A 515 25.07 11.29 22.70
N PRO A 516 26.28 10.72 22.61
CA PRO A 516 27.42 11.44 22.06
C PRO A 516 27.38 11.52 20.53
N LYS A 517 26.88 10.47 19.88
CA LYS A 517 26.60 10.37 18.46
C LYS A 517 25.45 9.39 18.31
N VAL A 518 24.51 9.70 17.43
CA VAL A 518 23.56 8.68 16.95
C VAL A 518 24.32 7.95 15.87
N ASN A 519 24.87 6.78 16.20
CA ASN A 519 25.63 6.00 15.25
C ASN A 519 24.88 4.74 14.89
N ARG A 520 24.53 4.64 13.62
CA ARG A 520 23.83 3.51 13.02
C ARG A 520 22.50 3.16 13.69
N HIS A 521 21.68 4.16 13.97
CA HIS A 521 20.34 3.93 14.50
C HIS A 521 19.35 3.64 13.39
N GLU A 522 18.38 2.80 13.69
CA GLU A 522 17.21 2.66 12.83
C GLU A 522 16.29 3.86 13.02
N PHE A 523 15.90 4.51 11.92
CA PHE A 523 14.96 5.65 11.97
C PHE A 523 13.63 5.25 11.36
N PHE A 524 12.54 5.56 12.05
CA PHE A 524 11.22 5.02 11.67
C PHE A 524 10.36 6.02 10.91
N TYR A 525 10.56 7.32 11.12
CA TYR A 525 9.60 8.33 10.72
C TYR A 525 10.23 9.65 10.25
N PHE A 526 9.76 10.21 9.14
CA PHE A 526 10.08 11.57 8.69
C PHE A 526 8.88 12.24 8.02
N GLU A 527 8.89 13.57 7.98
CA GLU A 527 7.88 14.40 7.30
C GLU A 527 8.60 15.49 6.49
N ILE A 528 8.03 15.87 5.35
CA ILE A 528 8.56 16.93 4.50
C ILE A 528 7.48 17.99 4.33
N PHE A 529 7.83 19.24 4.60
CA PHE A 529 7.00 20.40 4.30
C PHE A 529 7.73 21.30 3.32
N VAL A 530 6.99 21.91 2.41
CA VAL A 530 7.51 22.86 1.43
C VAL A 530 6.73 24.17 1.52
N LEU A 531 7.42 25.28 1.30
CA LEU A 531 6.87 26.61 1.19
C LEU A 531 7.00 27.04 -0.27
N SER A 532 5.88 27.34 -0.94
CA SER A 532 5.86 27.75 -2.35
C SER A 532 4.87 28.88 -2.59
N ASP A 533 5.18 29.73 -3.57
CA ASP A 533 4.21 30.66 -4.16
C ASP A 533 3.33 29.85 -5.14
N ASP A 534 2.05 29.73 -4.82
CA ASP A 534 1.08 28.70 -5.27
C ASP A 534 0.75 28.66 -6.79
N ARG A 535 1.61 29.17 -7.69
CA ARG A 535 1.31 29.30 -9.13
C ARG A 535 2.06 28.37 -10.06
N GLN A 536 3.06 27.61 -9.60
CA GLN A 536 3.94 26.86 -10.52
C GLN A 536 4.14 25.38 -10.21
N ILE A 537 3.75 24.91 -9.02
CA ILE A 537 3.93 23.50 -8.69
C ILE A 537 2.66 22.76 -9.08
N SER A 538 2.67 22.21 -10.30
CA SER A 538 1.67 21.26 -10.75
C SER A 538 1.45 20.21 -9.66
N SER A 539 0.20 19.97 -9.28
CA SER A 539 -0.22 18.90 -8.35
C SER A 539 0.14 17.49 -8.83
N SER A 540 0.93 17.35 -9.90
CA SER A 540 1.26 16.12 -10.60
C SER A 540 2.59 15.48 -10.21
N TYR A 541 3.33 15.99 -9.21
CA TYR A 541 4.65 15.44 -8.84
C TYR A 541 4.77 15.08 -7.34
N TYR A 542 4.33 13.86 -7.03
CA TYR A 542 4.75 13.00 -5.89
C TYR A 542 4.25 13.32 -4.45
N PRO A 543 4.21 12.33 -3.53
CA PRO A 543 2.99 11.87 -2.87
C PRO A 543 2.98 12.22 -1.38
N ILE A 544 1.81 12.42 -0.77
CA ILE A 544 1.69 12.22 0.68
C ILE A 544 1.47 10.72 0.89
N ILE A 545 2.55 9.94 1.07
CA ILE A 545 2.41 8.55 1.50
C ILE A 545 2.08 8.56 3.00
N SER A 546 0.86 8.86 3.41
CA SER A 546 0.43 8.30 4.70
C SER A 546 -0.11 6.91 4.41
N TYR A 547 0.71 5.86 4.53
CA TYR A 547 0.14 4.57 4.95
C TYR A 547 -0.35 4.80 6.37
N TYR A 548 -1.61 5.22 6.48
CA TYR A 548 -2.42 4.66 7.54
C TYR A 548 -2.49 3.17 7.23
N ASP A 549 -1.84 2.40 8.11
CA ASP A 549 -1.96 0.97 8.31
C ASP A 549 -2.07 0.12 7.04
N GLU A 550 -0.92 -0.29 6.51
CA GLU A 550 -0.83 -1.41 5.58
C GLU A 550 -1.38 -2.71 6.22
N GLU A 551 -1.45 -2.84 7.55
CA GLU A 551 -2.18 -3.94 8.19
C GLU A 551 -3.71 -3.75 8.16
N TYR A 552 -4.22 -2.53 8.38
CA TYR A 552 -5.67 -2.25 8.26
C TYR A 552 -6.11 -2.37 6.80
N TYR A 553 -5.34 -1.80 5.87
CA TYR A 553 -5.66 -1.83 4.45
C TYR A 553 -5.29 -3.15 3.78
N THR A 554 -4.24 -3.89 4.09
CA THR A 554 -4.04 -5.18 3.37
C THR A 554 -5.04 -6.24 3.85
N GLN A 555 -5.44 -6.20 5.13
CA GLN A 555 -6.54 -7.03 5.62
C GLN A 555 -7.89 -6.55 5.08
N ASN A 556 -8.19 -5.24 5.08
CA ASN A 556 -9.48 -4.74 4.58
C ASN A 556 -9.56 -4.61 3.06
N TYR A 557 -8.49 -4.33 2.32
CA TYR A 557 -8.50 -4.19 0.85
C TYR A 557 -8.75 -5.52 0.14
N PHE A 558 -8.25 -6.63 0.70
CA PHE A 558 -8.64 -7.97 0.23
C PHE A 558 -9.98 -8.43 0.82
N ASN A 559 -10.37 -7.99 2.02
CA ASN A 559 -11.69 -8.34 2.59
C ASN A 559 -12.85 -7.48 2.03
N GLU A 560 -12.62 -6.26 1.53
CA GLU A 560 -13.64 -5.28 1.09
C GLU A 560 -13.85 -5.23 -0.43
N GLN A 561 -12.87 -5.68 -1.26
CA GLN A 561 -13.16 -6.08 -2.65
C GLN A 561 -14.25 -7.17 -2.73
N ILE A 562 -14.52 -7.78 -1.58
CA ILE A 562 -15.49 -8.82 -1.36
C ILE A 562 -16.81 -8.28 -0.78
N GLU A 563 -16.81 -7.12 -0.13
CA GLU A 563 -17.98 -6.55 0.55
C GLU A 563 -18.60 -5.33 -0.17
N ASN A 564 -17.87 -4.58 -1.00
CA ASN A 564 -18.42 -3.44 -1.76
C ASN A 564 -18.87 -3.84 -3.19
N TYR A 565 -20.04 -4.48 -3.30
CA TYR A 565 -20.67 -4.88 -4.57
C TYR A 565 -21.87 -4.00 -4.98
N GLU A 566 -21.81 -2.69 -4.78
CA GLU A 566 -22.71 -1.76 -5.49
C GLU A 566 -22.30 -1.56 -6.97
N TYR A 567 -21.11 -2.03 -7.38
CA TYR A 567 -20.55 -1.79 -8.71
C TYR A 567 -21.15 -2.63 -9.85
N VAL A 568 -21.95 -3.67 -9.57
CA VAL A 568 -22.42 -4.63 -10.59
C VAL A 568 -23.83 -4.31 -11.11
N GLU A 569 -24.68 -3.61 -10.35
CA GLU A 569 -26.06 -3.32 -10.79
C GLU A 569 -26.12 -2.32 -11.97
N TYR A 570 -25.10 -1.47 -12.15
CA TYR A 570 -25.10 -0.48 -13.25
C TYR A 570 -24.72 -1.06 -14.63
N LEU A 571 -24.34 -2.35 -14.71
CA LEU A 571 -24.03 -3.02 -15.98
C LEU A 571 -25.22 -3.84 -16.53
N THR A 572 -26.34 -3.89 -15.80
CA THR A 572 -27.53 -4.67 -16.16
C THR A 572 -28.76 -3.83 -16.54
N GLU A 573 -28.62 -2.51 -16.68
CA GLU A 573 -29.52 -1.64 -17.46
C GLU A 573 -28.78 -1.15 -18.71
#